data_AF-A0A7S3EWL9-F1
#
_entry.id   AF-A0A7S3EWL9-F1
#
_cell.length_a   1.000
_cell.length_b   1.000
_cell.length_c   1.000
_cell.angle_alpha   90.00
_cell.angle_beta   90.00
_cell.angle_gamma   90.00
#
_symmetry.space_group_name_H-M   'P 1'
#
loop_
_entity.id
_entity.type
_entity.pdbx_description
1 polymer ?
#
loop_
_entity_poly.entity_id
_entity_poly.type
_entity_poly.pdbx_seq_one_letter_code
_entity_poly.pdbx_strand_id
1 'polypeptide(L)'
;MEGAKGAAVAALALSAVCTLACIPVNDFFGKPRSQGVGSVVLLLFLGKLTSSDKLTSHVASGVLLVTGLLIHLMPHQTAELYEFSPETLTPLTLSLLGWMGATLVCTGVYVAALANGLEQKHAFVGAMACGAALAFKWCCTEADPLGVPGVVGLAWGFGQVGLASLALKP
;
A
#
# COMPACT_ATOMS: atom_id res chain seq x y z
N MET A 1 -7.65 21.59 -2.90
CA MET A 1 -7.09 20.78 -4.01
C MET A 1 -5.57 20.62 -3.93
N GLU A 2 -4.80 21.65 -3.54
CA GLU A 2 -3.33 21.55 -3.43
C GLU A 2 -2.85 20.45 -2.46
N GLY A 3 -3.56 20.23 -1.34
CA GLY A 3 -3.22 19.15 -0.40
C GLY A 3 -3.33 17.74 -1.00
N ALA A 4 -4.32 17.48 -1.85
CA ALA A 4 -4.48 16.19 -2.53
C ALA A 4 -3.39 15.93 -3.57
N LYS A 5 -3.00 16.99 -4.29
CA LYS A 5 -1.88 16.97 -5.24
C LYS A 5 -0.56 16.70 -4.52
N GLY A 6 -0.29 17.45 -3.45
CA GLY A 6 0.91 17.26 -2.61
C GLY A 6 0.98 15.84 -2.04
N ALA A 7 -0.12 15.31 -1.50
CA ALA A 7 -0.19 13.95 -0.99
C ALA A 7 0.01 12.89 -2.08
N ALA A 8 -0.59 13.06 -3.26
CA ALA A 8 -0.41 12.14 -4.39
C ALA A 8 1.04 12.11 -4.88
N VAL A 9 1.67 13.28 -5.05
CA VAL A 9 3.08 13.40 -5.47
C VAL A 9 4.00 12.79 -4.42
N ALA A 10 3.79 13.10 -3.14
CA ALA A 10 4.58 12.55 -2.03
C ALA A 10 4.43 11.03 -1.94
N ALA A 11 3.21 10.50 -2.07
CA ALA A 11 2.95 9.07 -2.08
C ALA A 11 3.70 8.37 -3.23
N LEU A 12 3.61 8.91 -4.45
CA LEU A 12 4.31 8.35 -5.61
C LEU A 12 5.83 8.41 -5.48
N ALA A 13 6.37 9.50 -4.95
CA ALA A 13 7.80 9.65 -4.69
C ALA A 13 8.29 8.67 -3.61
N LEU A 14 7.56 8.54 -2.50
CA LEU A 14 7.88 7.59 -1.44
C LEU A 14 7.79 6.14 -1.95
N SER A 15 6.75 5.80 -2.73
CA SER A 15 6.65 4.49 -3.36
C SER A 15 7.83 4.21 -4.30
N ALA A 16 8.32 5.21 -5.04
CA ALA A 16 9.50 5.06 -5.89
C ALA A 16 10.78 4.80 -5.06
N VAL A 17 10.98 5.56 -3.97
CA VAL A 17 12.12 5.35 -3.05
C VAL A 17 12.07 3.97 -2.40
N CYS A 18 10.90 3.55 -1.89
CA CYS A 18 10.73 2.21 -1.33
C CYS A 18 11.01 1.13 -2.36
N THR A 19 10.50 1.29 -3.60
CA THR A 19 10.76 0.31 -4.68
C THR A 19 12.26 0.22 -4.98
N LEU A 20 12.95 1.36 -5.03
CA LEU A 20 14.40 1.40 -5.24
C LEU A 20 15.15 0.69 -4.11
N ALA A 21 14.78 0.95 -2.86
CA ALA A 21 15.36 0.30 -1.68
C ALA A 21 15.11 -1.21 -1.65
N CYS A 22 13.99 -1.68 -2.22
CA CYS A 22 13.65 -3.09 -2.31
C CYS A 22 14.28 -3.83 -3.50
N ILE A 23 15.01 -3.16 -4.41
CA ILE A 23 15.65 -3.86 -5.56
C ILE A 23 16.57 -5.00 -5.11
N PRO A 24 17.47 -4.83 -4.13
CA PRO A 24 18.34 -5.93 -3.68
C PRO A 24 17.55 -7.10 -3.07
N VAL A 25 16.43 -6.80 -2.42
CA VAL A 25 15.53 -7.81 -1.85
C VAL A 25 14.82 -8.56 -2.98
N ASN A 26 14.34 -7.85 -4.00
CA ASN A 26 13.70 -8.44 -5.16
C ASN A 26 14.66 -9.35 -5.97
N ASP A 27 15.94 -8.99 -6.05
CA ASP A 27 16.97 -9.84 -6.64
C ASP A 27 17.10 -11.18 -5.91
N PHE A 28 17.02 -11.15 -4.58
CA PHE A 28 17.04 -12.37 -3.75
C PHE A 28 15.82 -13.27 -4.05
N PHE A 29 14.67 -12.68 -4.37
CA PHE A 29 13.46 -13.39 -4.79
C PHE A 29 13.47 -13.81 -6.27
N GLY A 30 14.56 -13.57 -7.01
CA GLY A 30 14.74 -13.95 -8.41
C GLY A 30 14.11 -12.99 -9.42
N LYS A 31 13.58 -11.86 -8.96
CA LYS A 31 12.89 -10.89 -9.83
C LYS A 31 13.91 -10.09 -10.67
N PRO A 32 13.65 -9.88 -11.97
CA PRO A 32 14.56 -9.10 -12.80
C PRO A 32 14.63 -7.62 -12.37
N ARG A 33 15.85 -7.12 -12.16
CA ARG A 33 16.14 -5.71 -11.81
C ARG A 33 15.45 -4.70 -12.71
N SER A 34 15.35 -5.01 -14.00
CA SER A 34 14.73 -4.14 -15.01
C SER A 34 13.28 -3.80 -14.67
N GLN A 35 12.52 -4.74 -14.08
CA GLN A 35 11.15 -4.47 -13.62
C GLN A 35 11.15 -3.49 -12.44
N GLY A 36 12.04 -3.67 -11.47
CA GLY A 36 12.16 -2.75 -10.33
C GLY A 36 12.53 -1.33 -10.76
N VAL A 37 13.53 -1.19 -11.64
CA VAL A 37 13.92 0.10 -12.21
C VAL A 37 12.78 0.71 -13.04
N GLY A 38 12.09 -0.09 -13.85
CA GLY A 38 10.92 0.34 -14.62
C GLY A 38 9.81 0.90 -13.74
N SER A 39 9.49 0.23 -12.64
CA SER A 39 8.51 0.70 -11.65
C SER A 39 8.94 2.02 -11.00
N VAL A 40 10.22 2.18 -10.63
CA VAL A 40 10.73 3.45 -10.08
C VAL A 40 10.56 4.59 -11.08
N VAL A 41 10.95 4.38 -12.33
CA VAL A 41 10.82 5.40 -13.40
C VAL A 41 9.35 5.75 -13.64
N LEU A 42 8.47 4.75 -13.71
CA LEU A 42 7.03 4.95 -13.89
C LEU A 42 6.43 5.78 -12.74
N LEU A 43 6.76 5.45 -11.49
CA LEU A 43 6.25 6.15 -10.31
C LEU A 43 6.72 7.61 -10.27
N LEU A 44 8.00 7.86 -10.56
CA LEU A 44 8.54 9.22 -10.65
C LEU A 44 7.90 10.00 -11.82
N PHE A 45 7.66 9.34 -12.96
CA PHE A 45 7.00 9.96 -14.10
C PHE A 45 5.54 10.31 -13.81
N LEU A 46 4.79 9.42 -13.16
CA LEU A 46 3.44 9.69 -12.68
C LEU A 46 3.42 10.82 -11.65
N GLY A 47 4.40 10.86 -10.73
CA GLY A 47 4.58 11.96 -9.79
C GLY A 47 4.82 13.29 -10.50
N LYS A 48 5.67 13.30 -11.53
CA LYS A 48 5.91 14.50 -12.35
C LYS A 48 4.66 14.95 -13.11
N LEU A 49 3.92 14.04 -13.73
CA LEU A 49 2.67 14.37 -14.43
C LEU A 49 1.61 14.92 -13.48
N THR A 50 1.51 14.35 -12.28
CA THR A 50 0.62 14.84 -11.21
C THR A 50 1.05 16.24 -10.75
N SER A 51 2.36 16.49 -10.61
CA SER A 51 2.87 17.81 -10.22
C SER A 51 2.63 18.90 -11.28
N SER A 52 2.58 18.51 -12.55
CA SER A 52 2.37 19.41 -13.70
C SER A 52 0.90 19.57 -14.10
N ASP A 53 -0.04 19.10 -13.27
CA ASP A 53 -1.50 19.13 -13.50
C ASP A 53 -1.96 18.41 -14.78
N LYS A 54 -1.10 17.58 -15.37
CA LYS A 54 -1.43 16.74 -16.53
C LYS A 54 -2.17 15.47 -16.13
N LEU A 55 -2.15 15.13 -14.84
CA LEU A 55 -2.78 13.93 -14.28
C LEU A 55 -3.46 14.28 -12.97
N THR A 56 -4.77 13.99 -12.88
CA THR A 56 -5.57 14.29 -11.69
C THR A 56 -5.19 13.39 -10.52
N SER A 57 -5.20 13.91 -9.29
CA SER A 57 -4.94 13.13 -8.06
C SER A 57 -5.82 11.88 -7.92
N HIS A 58 -7.03 11.89 -8.51
CA HIS A 58 -7.93 10.74 -8.60
C HIS A 58 -7.34 9.56 -9.38
N VAL A 59 -6.56 9.83 -10.42
CA VAL A 59 -5.89 8.77 -11.21
C VAL A 59 -4.79 8.14 -10.37
N ALA A 60 -4.00 8.96 -9.65
CA ALA A 60 -2.97 8.45 -8.73
C ALA A 60 -3.57 7.60 -7.60
N SER A 61 -4.67 8.03 -6.98
CA SER A 61 -5.36 7.20 -5.98
C SER A 61 -5.92 5.93 -6.58
N GLY A 62 -6.48 5.99 -7.79
CA GLY A 62 -7.01 4.81 -8.49
C GLY A 62 -5.94 3.76 -8.75
N VAL A 63 -4.75 4.19 -9.22
CA VAL A 63 -3.61 3.29 -9.43
C VAL A 63 -3.20 2.63 -8.12
N LEU A 64 -3.08 3.39 -7.03
CA LEU A 64 -2.71 2.85 -5.71
C LEU A 64 -3.75 1.85 -5.18
N LEU A 65 -5.05 2.18 -5.29
CA LEU A 65 -6.14 1.34 -4.83
C LEU A 65 -6.22 0.03 -5.61
N VAL A 66 -6.25 0.11 -6.96
CA VAL A 66 -6.38 -1.08 -7.82
C VAL A 66 -5.17 -1.98 -7.66
N THR A 67 -3.95 -1.40 -7.70
CA THR A 67 -2.72 -2.16 -7.54
C THR A 67 -2.65 -2.78 -6.15
N GLY A 68 -2.95 -2.01 -5.10
CA GLY A 68 -2.96 -2.50 -3.73
C GLY A 68 -3.98 -3.61 -3.50
N LEU A 69 -5.20 -3.48 -4.03
CA LEU A 69 -6.25 -4.49 -3.91
C LEU A 69 -5.89 -5.79 -4.64
N LEU A 70 -5.34 -5.70 -5.86
CA LEU A 70 -4.88 -6.87 -6.59
C LEU A 70 -3.80 -7.61 -5.82
N ILE A 71 -2.81 -6.89 -5.29
CA ILE A 71 -1.72 -7.48 -4.49
C ILE A 71 -2.26 -8.09 -3.19
N HIS A 72 -3.20 -7.42 -2.52
CA HIS A 72 -3.74 -7.88 -1.23
C HIS A 72 -4.65 -9.10 -1.36
N LEU A 73 -5.49 -9.15 -2.40
CA LEU A 73 -6.48 -10.21 -2.60
C LEU A 73 -5.93 -11.39 -3.40
N MET A 74 -4.92 -11.15 -4.23
CA MET A 74 -4.34 -12.14 -5.14
C MET A 74 -2.80 -12.21 -5.00
N PRO A 75 -2.26 -12.46 -3.79
CA PRO A 75 -0.81 -12.48 -3.58
C PRO A 75 -0.11 -13.59 -4.37
N HIS A 76 -0.75 -14.73 -4.59
CA HIS A 76 -0.21 -15.82 -5.42
C HIS A 76 -0.08 -15.41 -6.89
N GLN A 77 -1.16 -14.90 -7.48
CA GLN A 77 -1.16 -14.44 -8.88
C GLN A 77 -0.21 -13.26 -9.06
N THR A 78 -0.08 -12.42 -8.04
CA THR A 78 0.91 -11.33 -8.01
C THR A 78 2.34 -11.87 -8.02
N ALA A 79 2.64 -12.86 -7.18
CA ALA A 79 3.94 -13.51 -7.15
C ALA A 79 4.28 -14.17 -8.49
N GLU A 80 3.32 -14.84 -9.13
CA GLU A 80 3.46 -15.42 -10.47
C GLU A 80 3.70 -14.33 -11.53
N LEU A 81 2.91 -13.27 -11.53
CA LEU A 81 3.03 -12.16 -12.48
C LEU A 81 4.39 -11.47 -12.40
N TYR A 82 4.95 -11.37 -11.19
CA TYR A 82 6.28 -10.80 -10.95
C TYR A 82 7.41 -11.83 -10.97
N GLU A 83 7.14 -13.05 -11.42
CA GLU A 83 8.13 -14.11 -11.65
C GLU A 83 8.95 -14.43 -10.38
N PHE A 84 8.31 -14.44 -9.21
CA PHE A 84 8.99 -14.79 -7.96
C PHE A 84 9.40 -16.27 -7.99
N SER A 85 10.61 -16.57 -7.51
CA SER A 85 11.08 -17.95 -7.46
C SER A 85 10.16 -18.82 -6.57
N PRO A 86 9.66 -19.97 -7.05
CA PRO A 86 8.78 -20.84 -6.28
C PRO A 86 9.37 -21.26 -4.92
N GLU A 87 10.69 -21.41 -4.85
CA GLU A 87 11.42 -21.80 -3.63
C GLU A 87 11.33 -20.74 -2.52
N THR A 88 11.04 -19.49 -2.88
CA THR A 88 10.97 -18.35 -1.96
C THR A 88 9.53 -18.00 -1.55
N LEU A 89 8.53 -18.65 -2.18
CA LEU A 89 7.10 -18.45 -1.93
C LEU A 89 6.62 -19.25 -0.73
N THR A 90 7.05 -18.82 0.45
CA THR A 90 6.52 -19.33 1.71
C THR A 90 5.16 -18.67 2.04
N PRO A 91 4.31 -19.30 2.88
CA PRO A 91 3.10 -18.66 3.39
C PRO A 91 3.36 -17.27 4.02
N LEU A 92 4.50 -17.13 4.71
CA LEU A 92 4.91 -15.85 5.29
C LEU A 92 5.22 -14.81 4.20
N THR A 93 5.96 -15.20 3.15
CA THR A 93 6.27 -14.31 2.02
C THR A 93 4.99 -13.79 1.36
N LEU A 94 4.01 -14.68 1.13
CA LEU A 94 2.73 -14.33 0.51
C LEU A 94 1.89 -13.42 1.39
N SER A 95 1.91 -13.65 2.71
CA SER A 95 1.22 -12.79 3.65
C SER A 95 1.85 -11.40 3.76
N LEU A 96 3.19 -11.31 3.76
CA LEU A 96 3.90 -10.02 3.69
C LEU A 96 3.63 -9.28 2.38
N LEU A 97 3.54 -10.00 1.26
CA LEU A 97 3.14 -9.45 -0.02
C LEU A 97 1.71 -8.89 0.05
N GLY A 98 0.79 -9.62 0.67
CA GLY A 98 -0.57 -9.15 0.95
C GLY A 98 -0.58 -7.87 1.81
N TRP A 99 0.27 -7.77 2.83
CA TRP A 99 0.43 -6.57 3.65
C TRP A 99 1.01 -5.37 2.90
N MET A 100 1.91 -5.60 1.95
CA MET A 100 2.37 -4.55 1.04
C MET A 100 1.20 -4.01 0.22
N GLY A 101 0.34 -4.89 -0.31
CA GLY A 101 -0.90 -4.51 -0.99
C GLY A 101 -1.83 -3.70 -0.09
N ALA A 102 -2.06 -4.15 1.14
CA ALA A 102 -2.90 -3.45 2.12
C ALA A 102 -2.41 -2.02 2.40
N THR A 103 -1.10 -1.82 2.49
CA THR A 103 -0.48 -0.50 2.69
C THR A 103 -0.79 0.43 1.51
N LEU A 104 -0.67 -0.07 0.28
CA LEU A 104 -1.01 0.69 -0.93
C LEU A 104 -2.49 1.07 -0.97
N VAL A 105 -3.39 0.17 -0.54
CA VAL A 105 -4.83 0.47 -0.42
C VAL A 105 -5.04 1.61 0.58
N CYS A 106 -4.45 1.55 1.77
CA CYS A 106 -4.58 2.60 2.78
C CYS A 106 -4.08 3.96 2.27
N THR A 107 -2.94 3.99 1.58
CA THR A 107 -2.44 5.21 0.92
C THR A 107 -3.38 5.70 -0.17
N GLY A 108 -3.94 4.79 -0.97
CA GLY A 108 -4.93 5.10 -2.00
C GLY A 108 -6.21 5.71 -1.40
N VAL A 109 -6.73 5.16 -0.31
CA VAL A 109 -7.88 5.69 0.44
C VAL A 109 -7.59 7.10 0.96
N TYR A 110 -6.40 7.31 1.53
CA TYR A 110 -5.97 8.63 2.00
C TYR A 110 -5.97 9.67 0.87
N VAL A 111 -5.31 9.36 -0.25
CA VAL A 111 -5.22 10.27 -1.40
C VAL A 111 -6.59 10.50 -2.04
N ALA A 112 -7.43 9.46 -2.13
CA ALA A 112 -8.78 9.57 -2.64
C ALA A 112 -9.65 10.48 -1.77
N ALA A 113 -9.58 10.35 -0.44
CA ALA A 113 -10.30 11.20 0.49
C ALA A 113 -9.90 12.68 0.33
N LEU A 114 -8.60 12.97 0.24
CA LEU A 114 -8.11 14.32 -0.04
C LEU A 114 -8.55 14.84 -1.41
N ALA A 115 -8.55 13.97 -2.44
CA ALA A 115 -8.96 14.33 -3.79
C ALA A 115 -10.45 14.70 -3.87
N ASN A 116 -11.29 14.10 -3.01
CA ASN A 116 -12.70 14.45 -2.81
C ASN A 116 -12.90 15.70 -1.93
N GLY A 117 -11.84 16.39 -1.53
CA GLY A 117 -11.92 17.63 -0.77
C GLY A 117 -12.12 17.44 0.74
N LEU A 118 -11.98 16.21 1.25
CA LEU A 118 -12.02 15.98 2.69
C LEU A 118 -10.79 16.60 3.36
N GLU A 119 -10.97 17.06 4.60
CA GLU A 119 -9.86 17.55 5.41
C GLU A 119 -8.87 16.44 5.74
N GLN A 120 -7.61 16.82 5.99
CA GLN A 120 -6.51 15.90 6.27
C GLN A 120 -6.81 14.93 7.43
N LYS A 121 -7.49 15.41 8.47
CA LYS A 121 -7.89 14.57 9.62
C LYS A 121 -8.87 13.47 9.23
N HIS A 122 -9.85 13.77 8.39
CA HIS A 122 -10.84 12.81 7.90
C HIS A 122 -10.23 11.81 6.90
N ALA A 123 -9.33 12.29 6.04
CA ALA A 123 -8.57 11.42 5.15
C ALA A 123 -7.68 10.43 5.93
N PHE A 124 -7.03 10.90 7.00
CA PHE A 124 -6.22 10.06 7.88
C PHE A 124 -7.07 9.00 8.60
N VAL A 125 -8.23 9.39 9.13
CA VAL A 125 -9.19 8.48 9.75
C VAL A 125 -9.64 7.40 8.77
N GLY A 126 -9.97 7.77 7.52
CA GLY A 126 -10.34 6.82 6.49
C GLY A 126 -9.24 5.78 6.21
N ALA A 127 -7.99 6.23 6.12
CA ALA A 127 -6.84 5.36 5.90
C ALA A 127 -6.60 4.41 7.09
N MET A 128 -6.68 4.91 8.32
CA MET A 128 -6.53 4.09 9.54
C MET A 128 -7.68 3.09 9.71
N ALA A 129 -8.91 3.48 9.39
CA ALA A 129 -10.06 2.59 9.41
C ALA A 129 -9.92 1.47 8.36
N CYS A 130 -9.43 1.81 7.16
CA CYS A 130 -9.10 0.83 6.14
C CYS A 130 -8.03 -0.15 6.62
N GLY A 131 -6.95 0.36 7.21
CA GLY A 131 -5.88 -0.49 7.74
C GLY A 131 -6.33 -1.37 8.90
N ALA A 132 -7.24 -0.89 9.76
CA ALA A 132 -7.83 -1.69 10.83
C ALA A 132 -8.71 -2.83 10.28
N ALA A 133 -9.52 -2.57 9.25
CA ALA A 133 -10.33 -3.61 8.60
C ALA A 133 -9.46 -4.68 7.93
N LEU A 134 -8.38 -4.29 7.26
CA LEU A 134 -7.43 -5.21 6.64
C LEU A 134 -6.65 -6.03 7.68
N ALA A 135 -6.25 -5.41 8.80
CA ALA A 135 -5.62 -6.10 9.93
C ALA A 135 -6.56 -7.13 10.59
N PHE A 136 -7.84 -6.78 10.71
CA PHE A 136 -8.85 -7.69 11.22
C PHE A 136 -9.05 -8.90 10.29
N LYS A 137 -9.17 -8.66 8.97
CA LYS A 137 -9.22 -9.74 7.97
C LYS A 137 -8.01 -10.65 8.09
N TRP A 138 -6.81 -10.08 8.18
CA TRP A 138 -5.56 -10.84 8.34
C TRP A 138 -5.58 -11.73 9.59
N CYS A 139 -6.04 -11.20 10.73
CA CYS A 139 -6.21 -11.98 11.96
C CYS A 139 -7.13 -13.19 11.76
N CYS A 140 -8.20 -13.04 10.98
CA CYS A 140 -9.18 -14.11 10.76
C CYS A 140 -8.77 -15.12 9.68
N THR A 141 -7.91 -14.75 8.74
CA THR A 141 -7.63 -15.59 7.55
C THR A 141 -6.19 -16.08 7.43
N GLU A 142 -5.22 -15.37 8.02
CA GLU A 142 -3.79 -15.58 7.75
C GLU A 142 -2.97 -15.86 9.03
N ALA A 143 -3.45 -15.48 10.21
CA ALA A 143 -2.72 -15.67 11.46
C ALA A 143 -2.48 -17.16 11.83
N ASP A 144 -3.53 -17.98 11.79
CA ASP A 144 -3.45 -19.40 12.18
C ASP A 144 -2.53 -20.23 11.25
N PRO A 145 -2.61 -20.12 9.91
CA PRO A 145 -1.70 -20.82 9.01
C PRO A 145 -0.23 -20.44 9.17
N LEU A 146 0.04 -19.24 9.71
CA LEU A 146 1.40 -18.75 9.95
C LEU A 146 1.93 -19.10 11.34
N GLY A 147 1.12 -19.71 12.20
CA GLY A 147 1.47 -19.96 13.61
C GLY A 147 1.69 -18.67 14.42
N VAL A 148 1.18 -17.53 13.93
CA VAL A 148 1.30 -16.24 14.60
C VAL A 148 0.04 -15.99 15.42
N PRO A 149 0.16 -15.58 16.70
CA PRO A 149 -1.00 -15.23 17.50
C PRO A 149 -1.83 -14.12 16.82
N GLY A 150 -3.10 -14.38 16.52
CA GLY A 150 -4.01 -13.40 15.90
C GLY A 150 -4.13 -12.08 16.69
N VAL A 151 -3.86 -12.11 18.00
CA VAL A 151 -3.79 -10.92 18.86
C VAL A 151 -2.83 -9.86 18.33
N VAL A 152 -1.79 -10.22 17.57
CA VAL A 152 -0.86 -9.25 16.96
C VAL A 152 -1.59 -8.39 15.92
N GLY A 153 -2.38 -9.02 15.04
CA GLY A 153 -3.21 -8.31 14.06
C GLY A 153 -4.29 -7.46 14.73
N LEU A 154 -4.90 -7.96 15.80
CA LEU A 154 -5.87 -7.19 16.58
C LEU A 154 -5.24 -5.98 17.28
N ALA A 155 -4.08 -6.14 17.91
CA ALA A 155 -3.35 -5.05 18.56
C ALA A 155 -3.00 -3.96 17.54
N TRP A 156 -2.56 -4.35 16.35
CA TRP A 156 -2.31 -3.42 15.26
C TRP A 156 -3.58 -2.69 14.80
N GLY A 157 -4.69 -3.42 14.61
CA GLY A 157 -5.99 -2.85 14.26
C GLY A 157 -6.50 -1.85 15.30
N PHE A 158 -6.43 -2.21 16.59
CA PHE A 158 -6.82 -1.32 17.69
C PHE A 158 -5.91 -0.09 17.78
N GLY A 159 -4.60 -0.24 17.54
CA GLY A 159 -3.68 0.89 17.44
C GLY A 159 -4.12 1.89 16.38
N GLN A 160 -4.51 1.41 15.19
CA GLN A 160 -5.02 2.28 14.12
C GLN A 160 -6.35 2.96 14.47
N VAL A 161 -7.29 2.25 15.10
CA VAL A 161 -8.54 2.84 15.58
C VAL A 161 -8.27 3.91 16.65
N GLY A 162 -7.31 3.66 17.54
CA GLY A 162 -6.86 4.63 18.54
C GLY A 162 -6.28 5.89 17.90
N LEU A 163 -5.39 5.74 16.92
CA LEU A 163 -4.83 6.85 16.16
C LEU A 163 -5.91 7.63 15.40
N ALA A 164 -6.86 6.95 14.77
CA ALA A 164 -7.99 7.59 14.10
C ALA A 164 -8.83 8.42 15.09
N SER A 165 -9.09 7.86 16.27
CA SER A 165 -9.87 8.53 17.32
C SER A 165 -9.14 9.74 17.91
N LEU A 166 -7.82 9.68 18.04
CA LEU A 166 -6.98 10.81 18.46
C LEU A 166 -6.94 11.91 17.40
N ALA A 167 -6.92 11.56 16.11
CA ALA A 167 -6.92 12.52 15.01
C ALA A 167 -8.23 13.31 14.88
N LEU A 168 -9.33 12.81 15.44
CA LEU A 168 -10.63 13.49 15.48
C LEU A 168 -10.80 14.39 16.71
N LYS A 169 -9.87 14.37 17.67
CA LYS A 169 -9.93 15.27 18.81
C LYS A 169 -9.66 16.72 18.35
N PRO A 170 -10.45 17.69 18.84
CA PRO A 170 -10.31 19.10 18.49
C PRO A 170 -9.00 19.70 19.02
#